data_AF-A0A162B032-F1
#
_entry.id   AF-A0A162B032-F1
#
_cell.length_a   1.000
_cell.length_b   1.000
_cell.length_c   1.000
_cell.angle_alpha   90.00
_cell.angle_beta   90.00
_cell.angle_gamma   90.00
#
_symmetry.space_group_name_H-M   'P 1'
#
loop_
_entity.id
_entity.type
_entity.pdbx_description
1 polymer ?
#
loop_
_entity_poly.entity_id
_entity_poly.type
_entity_poly.pdbx_seq_one_letter_code
_entity_poly.pdbx_strand_id
1 'polypeptide(L)'
;MSDSIYRALKGLSRKENISHNAHSNLPNQFEIKIYLSYLTSIIVAIVVAFLWQITQLEQFKLTSLILLMLGYIGIIIHPAIIFFLRRKEIRDSIKNPLAVLYNNAKLNDCFDKKYMSFLHSKSLEDLEFTLLEVKAERIAFEKRTSLLVGSIERVGFAPGVLALLISLDKLNEIELDWVLSIAYAIPILYFFGAFSHILATKLGRHIAIIELVIEKKKVQVHSTRN
;
A
#
# COMPACT_ATOMS: atom_id res chain seq x y z
N MET A 1 9.10 18.11 23.16
CA MET A 1 7.90 17.46 23.75
C MET A 1 7.09 16.69 22.70
N SER A 2 7.02 17.18 21.45
CA SER A 2 6.44 16.51 20.26
C SER A 2 6.96 15.09 19.99
N ASP A 3 8.24 14.81 20.24
CA ASP A 3 8.83 13.47 20.09
C ASP A 3 8.09 12.37 20.89
N SER A 4 7.55 12.72 22.07
CA SER A 4 6.73 11.78 22.85
C SER A 4 5.40 11.42 22.15
N ILE A 5 4.84 12.36 21.37
CA ILE A 5 3.61 12.15 20.59
C ILE A 5 3.94 11.25 19.39
N TYR A 6 5.02 11.54 18.66
CA TYR A 6 5.45 10.73 17.52
C TYR A 6 5.75 9.28 17.91
N ARG A 7 6.49 9.05 19.00
CA ARG A 7 6.79 7.70 19.48
C ARG A 7 5.53 6.94 19.88
N ALA A 8 4.59 7.60 20.56
CA ALA A 8 3.34 6.98 20.98
C ALA A 8 2.42 6.67 19.79
N LEU A 9 2.31 7.59 18.83
CA LEU A 9 1.56 7.37 17.58
C LEU A 9 2.14 6.17 16.80
N LYS A 10 3.48 6.09 16.67
CA LYS A 10 4.15 4.95 16.04
C LYS A 10 3.89 3.65 16.79
N GLY A 11 3.93 3.68 18.12
CA GLY A 11 3.66 2.52 18.98
C GLY A 11 2.22 2.00 18.88
N LEU A 12 1.24 2.91 18.88
CA LEU A 12 -0.18 2.59 18.72
C LEU A 12 -0.46 2.04 17.30
N SER A 13 0.17 2.61 16.27
CA SER A 13 0.02 2.15 14.89
C SER A 13 0.58 0.75 14.67
N ARG A 14 1.69 0.43 15.34
CA ARG A 14 2.25 -0.93 15.34
C ARG A 14 1.29 -1.93 15.99
N LYS A 15 0.70 -1.58 17.14
CA LYS A 15 -0.25 -2.45 17.85
C LYS A 15 -1.55 -2.68 17.05
N GLU A 16 -2.02 -1.66 16.36
CA GLU A 16 -3.15 -1.75 15.44
C GLU A 16 -2.88 -2.75 14.31
N ASN A 17 -1.74 -2.64 13.61
CA ASN A 17 -1.38 -3.59 12.56
C ASN A 17 -1.33 -5.05 13.06
N ILE A 18 -0.80 -5.28 14.27
CA ILE A 18 -0.72 -6.63 14.86
C ILE A 18 -2.12 -7.19 15.14
N SER A 19 -3.01 -6.37 15.70
CA SER A 19 -4.37 -6.82 16.06
C SER A 19 -5.31 -6.94 14.85
N HIS A 20 -5.15 -6.09 13.84
CA HIS A 20 -5.93 -6.17 12.61
C HIS A 20 -5.64 -7.46 11.84
N ASN A 21 -4.43 -8.01 11.99
CA ASN A 21 -4.05 -9.32 11.46
C ASN A 21 -4.65 -10.50 12.24
N ALA A 22 -5.18 -10.28 13.45
CA ALA A 22 -5.74 -11.31 14.33
C ALA A 22 -7.28 -11.44 14.27
N HIS A 23 -8.00 -10.42 13.75
CA HIS A 23 -9.47 -10.37 13.77
C HIS A 23 -10.16 -10.37 12.39
N SER A 24 -9.45 -10.58 11.28
CA SER A 24 -10.09 -10.69 9.95
C SER A 24 -10.69 -12.10 9.74
N ASN A 25 -12.02 -12.20 9.57
CA ASN A 25 -12.80 -13.45 9.46
C ASN A 25 -12.60 -14.28 8.16
N LEU A 26 -11.79 -13.80 7.21
CA LEU A 26 -11.11 -14.56 6.14
C LEU A 26 -9.78 -13.83 5.89
N PRO A 27 -8.68 -14.53 5.55
CA PRO A 27 -7.37 -14.05 5.92
C PRO A 27 -6.93 -12.98 4.94
N ASN A 28 -6.97 -11.71 5.37
CA ASN A 28 -6.19 -10.64 4.77
C ASN A 28 -4.73 -11.09 4.54
N GLN A 29 -4.24 -11.99 5.41
CA GLN A 29 -2.96 -12.67 5.28
C GLN A 29 -2.82 -13.55 4.02
N PHE A 30 -3.88 -14.19 3.52
CA PHE A 30 -3.83 -15.04 2.32
C PHE A 30 -3.78 -14.20 1.04
N GLU A 31 -4.55 -13.12 0.99
CA GLU A 31 -4.46 -12.14 -0.10
C GLU A 31 -3.10 -11.46 -0.13
N ILE A 32 -2.59 -11.02 1.02
CA ILE A 32 -1.25 -10.47 1.15
C ILE A 32 -0.20 -11.52 0.74
N LYS A 33 -0.35 -12.80 1.12
CA LYS A 33 0.57 -13.87 0.70
C LYS A 33 0.56 -14.10 -0.81
N ILE A 34 -0.61 -14.06 -1.45
CA ILE A 34 -0.73 -14.15 -2.91
C ILE A 34 -0.05 -12.95 -3.57
N TYR A 35 -0.32 -11.74 -3.07
CA TYR A 35 0.30 -10.53 -3.61
C TYR A 35 1.82 -10.53 -3.43
N LEU A 36 2.31 -11.00 -2.27
CA LEU A 36 3.73 -11.18 -1.99
C LEU A 36 4.37 -12.28 -2.85
N SER A 37 3.65 -13.33 -3.22
CA SER A 37 4.20 -14.38 -4.09
C SER A 37 4.44 -13.85 -5.50
N TYR A 38 3.55 -12.99 -6.03
CA TYR A 38 3.77 -12.31 -7.31
C TYR A 38 4.98 -11.37 -7.25
N LEU A 39 5.08 -10.55 -6.19
CA LEU A 39 6.22 -9.67 -5.98
C LEU A 39 7.53 -10.47 -5.89
N THR A 40 7.52 -11.58 -5.16
CA THR A 40 8.68 -12.47 -5.02
C THR A 40 9.07 -13.05 -6.37
N SER A 41 8.11 -13.51 -7.18
CA SER A 41 8.37 -13.99 -8.54
C SER A 41 9.08 -12.94 -9.39
N ILE A 42 8.63 -11.68 -9.32
CA ILE A 42 9.22 -10.56 -10.08
C ILE A 42 10.63 -10.22 -9.56
N ILE A 43 10.83 -10.19 -8.24
CA ILE A 43 12.16 -9.94 -7.66
C ILE A 43 13.14 -11.05 -8.06
N VAL A 44 12.72 -12.32 -7.97
CA VAL A 44 13.54 -13.44 -8.41
C VAL A 44 13.82 -13.34 -9.92
N ALA A 45 12.83 -12.95 -10.73
CA ALA A 45 13.03 -12.70 -12.16
C ALA A 45 14.13 -11.66 -12.42
N ILE A 46 14.11 -10.54 -11.69
CA ILE A 46 15.13 -9.47 -11.80
C ILE A 46 16.51 -10.00 -11.40
N VAL A 47 16.61 -10.75 -10.30
CA VAL A 47 17.88 -11.34 -9.84
C VAL A 47 18.42 -12.32 -10.88
N VAL A 48 17.57 -13.18 -11.43
CA VAL A 48 17.97 -14.14 -12.47
C VAL A 48 18.36 -13.44 -13.76
N ALA A 49 17.68 -12.36 -14.15
CA ALA A 49 18.06 -11.54 -15.30
C ALA A 49 19.45 -10.91 -15.10
N PHE A 50 19.76 -10.46 -13.89
CA PHE A 50 21.09 -9.95 -13.55
C PHE A 50 22.17 -11.06 -13.58
N LEU A 51 21.85 -12.27 -13.12
CA LEU A 51 22.74 -13.42 -13.23
C LEU A 51 23.01 -13.79 -14.69
N TRP A 52 22.00 -13.72 -15.55
CA TRP A 52 22.19 -13.90 -17.00
C TRP A 52 23.19 -12.89 -17.56
N GLN A 53 23.12 -11.61 -17.16
CA GLN A 53 24.06 -10.59 -17.63
C GLN A 53 25.53 -10.94 -17.30
N ILE A 54 25.76 -11.62 -16.17
CA ILE A 54 27.10 -12.01 -15.73
C ILE A 54 27.57 -13.31 -16.40
N THR A 55 26.71 -14.33 -16.47
CA THR A 55 27.12 -15.67 -16.92
C THR A 55 26.90 -15.92 -18.40
N GLN A 56 26.07 -15.09 -19.06
CA GLN A 56 25.64 -15.23 -20.45
C GLN A 56 24.98 -16.59 -20.77
N LEU A 57 24.48 -17.30 -19.76
CA LEU A 57 23.77 -18.57 -19.94
C LEU A 57 22.31 -18.35 -20.33
N GLU A 58 21.91 -18.87 -21.49
CA GLU A 58 20.55 -18.73 -22.03
C GLU A 58 19.46 -19.28 -21.11
N GLN A 59 19.78 -20.28 -20.30
CA GLN A 59 18.83 -20.85 -19.33
C GLN A 59 18.35 -19.80 -18.31
N PHE A 60 19.24 -18.90 -17.85
CA PHE A 60 18.85 -17.86 -16.91
C PHE A 60 17.96 -16.81 -17.55
N LYS A 61 18.24 -16.42 -18.79
CA LYS A 61 17.40 -15.52 -19.58
C LYS A 61 15.97 -16.04 -19.74
N LEU A 62 15.81 -17.30 -20.15
CA LEU A 62 14.49 -17.91 -20.30
C LEU A 62 13.78 -18.04 -18.95
N THR A 63 14.52 -18.43 -17.91
CA THR A 63 13.98 -18.56 -16.54
C THR A 63 13.48 -17.21 -16.02
N SER A 64 14.23 -16.11 -16.21
CA SER A 64 13.79 -14.78 -15.77
C SER A 64 12.54 -14.30 -16.49
N LEU A 65 12.45 -14.54 -17.80
CA LEU A 65 11.26 -14.17 -18.59
C LEU A 65 10.02 -14.96 -18.15
N ILE A 66 10.14 -16.26 -17.91
CA ILE A 66 9.03 -17.08 -17.41
C ILE A 66 8.57 -16.59 -16.04
N LEU A 67 9.49 -16.33 -15.11
CA LEU A 67 9.17 -15.80 -13.78
C LEU A 67 8.49 -14.42 -13.85
N LEU A 68 8.96 -13.55 -14.75
CA LEU A 68 8.36 -12.24 -14.97
C LEU A 68 6.93 -12.39 -15.53
N MET A 69 6.75 -13.25 -16.53
CA MET A 69 5.44 -13.53 -17.15
C MET A 69 4.45 -14.09 -16.13
N LEU A 70 4.88 -15.03 -15.28
CA LEU A 70 4.07 -15.55 -14.17
C LEU A 70 3.65 -14.44 -13.19
N GLY A 71 4.57 -13.50 -12.90
CA GLY A 71 4.26 -12.31 -12.11
C GLY A 71 3.17 -11.44 -12.73
N TYR A 72 3.31 -11.12 -14.03
CA TYR A 72 2.31 -10.35 -14.77
C TYR A 72 0.95 -11.03 -14.82
N ILE A 73 0.90 -12.32 -15.17
CA ILE A 73 -0.34 -13.11 -15.21
C ILE A 73 -0.99 -13.10 -13.82
N GLY A 74 -0.20 -13.33 -12.77
CA GLY A 74 -0.68 -13.29 -11.39
C GLY A 74 -1.34 -11.97 -11.04
N ILE A 75 -0.69 -10.84 -11.35
CA ILE A 75 -1.23 -9.49 -11.11
C ILE A 75 -2.51 -9.24 -11.90
N ILE A 76 -2.55 -9.57 -13.19
CA ILE A 76 -3.71 -9.33 -14.05
C ILE A 76 -4.91 -10.18 -13.63
N ILE A 77 -4.68 -11.43 -13.23
CA ILE A 77 -5.72 -12.36 -12.79
C ILE A 77 -6.14 -12.09 -11.32
N HIS A 78 -5.33 -11.35 -10.55
CA HIS A 78 -5.56 -11.12 -9.13
C HIS A 78 -6.96 -10.57 -8.78
N PRO A 79 -7.51 -9.55 -9.48
CA PRO A 79 -8.86 -9.07 -9.19
C PRO A 79 -9.92 -10.17 -9.37
N ALA A 80 -9.76 -11.05 -10.36
CA ALA A 80 -10.65 -12.19 -10.56
C ALA A 80 -10.51 -13.21 -9.42
N ILE A 81 -9.28 -13.51 -8.97
CA ILE A 81 -9.03 -14.40 -7.82
C ILE A 81 -9.73 -13.87 -6.56
N ILE A 82 -9.55 -12.58 -6.24
CA ILE A 82 -10.23 -11.95 -5.10
C ILE A 82 -11.74 -12.06 -5.27
N PHE A 83 -12.26 -11.77 -6.47
CA PHE A 83 -13.69 -11.84 -6.75
C PHE A 83 -14.26 -13.24 -6.48
N PHE A 84 -13.55 -14.30 -6.89
CA PHE A 84 -13.97 -15.68 -6.65
C PHE A 84 -13.83 -16.09 -5.18
N LEU A 85 -12.73 -15.74 -4.52
CA LEU A 85 -12.48 -16.06 -3.11
C LEU A 85 -13.51 -15.39 -2.20
N ARG A 86 -13.84 -14.12 -2.46
CA ARG A 86 -14.79 -13.33 -1.69
C ARG A 86 -16.20 -13.29 -2.28
N ARG A 87 -16.56 -14.19 -3.20
CA ARG A 87 -17.85 -14.14 -3.91
C ARG A 87 -19.07 -14.01 -3.00
N LYS A 88 -19.04 -14.60 -1.81
CA LYS A 88 -20.12 -14.50 -0.81
C LYS A 88 -20.15 -13.11 -0.18
N GLU A 89 -19.01 -12.65 0.34
CA GLU A 89 -18.87 -11.30 0.90
C GLU A 89 -19.22 -10.22 -0.13
N ILE A 90 -18.77 -10.35 -1.37
CA ILE A 90 -19.06 -9.41 -2.46
C ILE A 90 -20.55 -9.42 -2.77
N ARG A 91 -21.19 -10.61 -2.85
CA ARG A 91 -22.63 -10.70 -3.06
C ARG A 91 -23.42 -10.05 -1.92
N ASP A 92 -22.96 -10.20 -0.69
CA ASP A 92 -23.59 -9.58 0.49
C ASP A 92 -23.29 -8.06 0.54
N SER A 93 -22.11 -7.65 0.07
CA SER A 93 -21.70 -6.23 -0.07
C SER A 93 -22.44 -5.52 -1.20
N ILE A 94 -22.84 -6.21 -2.27
CA ILE A 94 -23.70 -5.62 -3.31
C ILE A 94 -25.07 -5.25 -2.72
N LYS A 95 -25.59 -6.05 -1.78
CA LYS A 95 -26.86 -5.77 -1.10
C LYS A 95 -26.74 -4.62 -0.10
N ASN A 96 -25.59 -4.50 0.57
CA ASN A 96 -25.33 -3.41 1.51
C ASN A 96 -23.85 -2.98 1.48
N PRO A 97 -23.44 -2.13 0.52
CA PRO A 97 -22.03 -1.78 0.33
C PRO A 97 -21.50 -0.94 1.49
N LEU A 98 -22.37 -0.17 2.14
CA LEU A 98 -22.01 0.66 3.30
C LEU A 98 -21.74 -0.18 4.55
N ALA A 99 -22.37 -1.35 4.70
CA ALA A 99 -22.13 -2.22 5.86
C ALA A 99 -20.66 -2.63 6.00
N VAL A 100 -19.96 -2.87 4.87
CA VAL A 100 -18.52 -3.18 4.90
C VAL A 100 -17.72 -2.00 5.45
N LEU A 101 -18.03 -0.78 5.00
CA LEU A 101 -17.36 0.44 5.46
C LEU A 101 -17.61 0.67 6.96
N TYR A 102 -18.86 0.48 7.43
CA TYR A 102 -19.20 0.63 8.83
C TYR A 102 -18.59 -0.46 9.72
N ASN A 103 -18.51 -1.70 9.25
CA ASN A 103 -17.84 -2.77 9.98
C ASN A 103 -16.34 -2.49 10.12
N ASN A 104 -15.69 -2.01 9.07
CA ASN A 104 -14.29 -1.60 9.12
C ASN A 104 -14.09 -0.41 10.07
N ALA A 105 -14.98 0.59 10.04
CA ALA A 105 -14.97 1.69 11.00
C ALA A 105 -15.13 1.21 12.45
N LYS A 106 -16.04 0.25 12.70
CA LYS A 106 -16.25 -0.36 14.01
C LYS A 106 -15.02 -1.14 14.50
N LEU A 107 -14.31 -1.84 13.62
CA LEU A 107 -13.05 -2.52 13.97
C LEU A 107 -11.97 -1.52 14.39
N ASN A 108 -11.93 -0.36 13.74
CA ASN A 108 -10.96 0.70 14.02
C ASN A 108 -11.31 1.53 15.28
N ASP A 109 -12.58 1.62 15.66
CA ASP A 109 -13.07 2.40 16.81
C ASP A 109 -12.32 2.11 18.12
N CYS A 110 -11.97 0.85 18.40
CA CYS A 110 -11.20 0.49 19.60
C CYS A 110 -9.81 1.14 19.63
N PHE A 111 -9.13 1.18 18.48
CA PHE A 111 -7.83 1.84 18.37
C PHE A 111 -7.99 3.35 18.41
N ASP A 112 -8.98 3.88 17.71
CA ASP A 112 -9.25 5.31 17.64
C ASP A 112 -9.53 5.89 19.02
N LYS A 113 -10.31 5.20 19.86
CA LYS A 113 -10.52 5.56 21.27
C LYS A 113 -9.22 5.62 22.08
N LYS A 114 -8.30 4.66 21.87
CA LYS A 114 -6.98 4.66 22.54
C LYS A 114 -6.11 5.82 22.07
N TYR A 115 -6.10 6.11 20.77
CA TYR A 115 -5.43 7.28 20.22
C TYR A 115 -5.99 8.57 20.80
N MET A 116 -7.32 8.73 20.80
CA MET A 116 -7.99 9.91 21.32
C MET A 116 -7.69 10.13 22.80
N SER A 117 -7.74 9.09 23.63
CA SER A 117 -7.42 9.19 25.06
C SER A 117 -5.98 9.68 25.28
N PHE A 118 -5.01 9.11 24.54
CA PHE A 118 -3.62 9.56 24.60
C PHE A 118 -3.46 11.01 24.15
N LEU A 119 -4.05 11.38 23.02
CA LEU A 119 -3.94 12.75 22.47
C LEU A 119 -4.62 13.78 23.37
N HIS A 120 -5.74 13.43 24.03
CA HIS A 120 -6.40 14.30 24.99
C HIS A 120 -5.49 14.69 26.17
N SER A 121 -4.52 13.85 26.54
CA SER A 121 -3.54 14.16 27.61
C SER A 121 -2.48 15.20 27.21
N LYS A 122 -2.37 15.56 25.92
CA LYS A 122 -1.34 16.46 25.39
C LYS A 122 -1.80 17.92 25.36
N SER A 123 -0.85 18.86 25.34
CA SER A 123 -1.19 20.29 25.23
C SER A 123 -1.85 20.59 23.88
N LEU A 124 -2.68 21.63 23.81
CA LEU A 124 -3.32 22.04 22.55
C LEU A 124 -2.27 22.46 21.52
N GLU A 125 -1.26 23.22 21.96
CA GLU A 125 -0.16 23.71 21.11
C GLU A 125 0.65 22.55 20.52
N ASP A 126 1.03 21.55 21.33
CA ASP A 126 1.76 20.36 20.82
C ASP A 126 0.93 19.60 19.77
N LEU A 127 -0.39 19.52 19.95
CA LEU A 127 -1.28 18.84 19.02
C LEU A 127 -1.41 19.61 17.70
N GLU A 128 -1.56 20.93 17.75
CA GLU A 128 -1.63 21.77 16.56
C GLU A 128 -0.32 21.74 15.77
N PHE A 129 0.81 21.81 16.46
CA PHE A 129 2.13 21.66 15.84
C PHE A 129 2.30 20.28 15.21
N THR A 130 1.96 19.21 15.93
CA THR A 130 2.01 17.83 15.40
C THR A 130 1.09 17.65 14.19
N LEU A 131 -0.12 18.22 14.23
CA LEU A 131 -1.05 18.17 13.11
C LEU A 131 -0.46 18.81 11.85
N LEU A 132 0.16 19.99 12.01
CA LEU A 132 0.81 20.70 10.92
C LEU A 132 1.93 19.87 10.30
N GLU A 133 2.85 19.33 11.10
CA GLU A 133 3.96 18.51 10.64
C GLU A 133 3.48 17.23 9.94
N VAL A 134 2.51 16.52 10.51
CA VAL A 134 1.98 15.29 9.92
C VAL A 134 1.25 15.57 8.60
N LYS A 135 0.50 16.67 8.49
CA LYS A 135 -0.11 17.09 7.22
C LYS A 135 0.94 17.43 6.16
N ALA A 136 1.96 18.18 6.54
CA ALA A 136 3.06 18.52 5.64
C ALA A 136 3.79 17.27 5.13
N GLU A 137 4.09 16.31 6.03
CA GLU A 137 4.75 15.05 5.65
C GLU A 137 3.85 14.20 4.75
N ARG A 138 2.54 14.13 5.02
CA ARG A 138 1.59 13.44 4.14
C ARG A 138 1.62 14.01 2.72
N ILE A 139 1.52 15.34 2.58
CA ILE A 139 1.52 16.01 1.28
C ILE A 139 2.86 15.78 0.56
N ALA A 140 3.98 15.90 1.28
CA ALA A 140 5.30 15.66 0.73
C ALA A 140 5.46 14.19 0.27
N PHE A 141 4.93 13.24 1.04
CA PHE A 141 4.93 11.82 0.68
C PHE A 141 4.08 11.56 -0.57
N GLU A 142 2.83 12.03 -0.61
CA GLU A 142 1.94 11.88 -1.76
C GLU A 142 2.55 12.48 -3.04
N LYS A 143 3.19 13.66 -2.95
CA LYS A 143 3.88 14.29 -4.08
C LYS A 143 5.07 13.49 -4.57
N ARG A 144 5.91 12.95 -3.66
CA ARG A 144 7.05 12.09 -4.03
C ARG A 144 6.57 10.82 -4.72
N THR A 145 5.52 10.20 -4.19
CA THR A 145 4.89 9.02 -4.80
C THR A 145 4.32 9.35 -6.18
N SER A 146 3.57 10.45 -6.33
CA SER A 146 2.98 10.80 -7.63
C SER A 146 4.02 11.05 -8.71
N LEU A 147 5.20 11.58 -8.36
CA LEU A 147 6.30 11.76 -9.30
C LEU A 147 6.90 10.43 -9.78
N LEU A 148 6.98 9.43 -8.90
CA LEU A 148 7.56 8.13 -9.21
C LEU A 148 6.60 7.22 -9.97
N VAL A 149 5.32 7.21 -9.59
CA VAL A 149 4.35 6.21 -10.07
C VAL A 149 3.15 6.81 -10.78
N GLY A 150 2.90 8.12 -10.69
CA GLY A 150 1.65 8.73 -11.14
C GLY A 150 1.36 8.55 -12.63
N SER A 151 2.39 8.60 -13.48
CA SER A 151 2.24 8.30 -14.91
C SER A 151 1.95 6.83 -15.17
N ILE A 152 2.55 5.92 -14.38
CA ILE A 152 2.38 4.48 -14.51
C ILE A 152 1.00 4.05 -14.03
N GLU A 153 0.49 4.63 -12.94
CA GLU A 153 -0.86 4.35 -12.45
C GLU A 153 -1.95 4.71 -13.47
N ARG A 154 -1.73 5.77 -14.26
CA ARG A 154 -2.67 6.19 -15.31
C ARG A 154 -2.65 5.27 -16.53
N VAL A 155 -1.45 4.85 -16.95
CA VAL A 155 -1.27 4.02 -18.15
C VAL A 155 -1.50 2.53 -17.84
N GLY A 156 -1.34 2.13 -16.57
CA GLY A 156 -1.51 0.77 -16.11
C GLY A 156 -0.38 -0.16 -16.55
N PHE A 157 -0.67 -1.46 -16.56
CA PHE A 157 0.32 -2.51 -16.88
C PHE A 157 0.57 -2.69 -18.38
N ALA A 158 -0.24 -2.09 -19.24
CA ALA A 158 -0.22 -2.34 -20.68
C ALA A 158 1.17 -2.16 -21.32
N PRO A 159 1.95 -1.11 -21.04
CA PRO A 159 3.27 -0.94 -21.65
C PRO A 159 4.25 -2.05 -21.24
N GLY A 160 4.14 -2.54 -20.01
CA GLY A 160 4.99 -3.60 -19.49
C GLY A 160 4.64 -4.96 -20.09
N VAL A 161 3.35 -5.24 -20.26
CA VAL A 161 2.88 -6.44 -20.98
C VAL A 161 3.33 -6.40 -22.44
N LEU A 162 3.18 -5.26 -23.12
CA LEU A 162 3.63 -5.10 -24.51
C LEU A 162 5.14 -5.29 -24.64
N ALA A 163 5.93 -4.68 -23.75
CA ALA A 163 7.37 -4.84 -23.72
C ALA A 163 7.79 -6.31 -23.53
N LEU A 164 7.09 -7.04 -22.66
CA LEU A 164 7.30 -8.48 -22.46
C LEU A 164 6.98 -9.28 -23.73
N LEU A 165 5.83 -9.02 -24.37
CA LEU A 165 5.41 -9.73 -25.60
C LEU A 165 6.38 -9.48 -26.76
N ILE A 166 6.82 -8.24 -26.95
CA ILE A 166 7.83 -7.88 -27.97
C ILE A 166 9.16 -8.60 -27.70
N SER A 167 9.55 -8.70 -26.42
CA SER A 167 10.77 -9.40 -26.05
C SER A 167 10.66 -10.90 -26.34
N LEU A 168 9.51 -11.52 -26.09
CA LEU A 168 9.27 -12.94 -26.40
C LEU A 168 9.37 -13.26 -27.90
N ASP A 169 8.95 -12.35 -28.78
CA ASP A 169 9.07 -12.54 -30.23
C ASP A 169 10.53 -12.54 -30.70
N LYS A 170 11.42 -11.89 -29.95
CA LYS A 170 12.84 -11.73 -30.29
C LYS A 170 13.77 -12.65 -29.50
N LEU A 171 13.30 -13.80 -28.99
CA LEU A 171 14.05 -14.68 -28.07
C LEU A 171 15.53 -14.91 -28.42
N ASN A 172 15.87 -15.09 -29.70
CA ASN A 172 17.24 -15.31 -30.17
C ASN A 172 18.13 -14.06 -30.14
N GLU A 173 17.56 -12.87 -30.12
CA GLU A 173 18.25 -11.57 -30.17
C GLU A 173 17.96 -10.68 -28.94
N ILE A 174 17.27 -11.20 -27.92
CA ILE A 174 17.01 -10.39 -26.72
C ILE A 174 18.34 -10.11 -26.02
N GLU A 175 18.79 -8.88 -26.15
CA GLU A 175 19.67 -8.20 -25.21
C GLU A 175 18.83 -7.54 -24.11
N LEU A 176 19.46 -7.22 -22.98
CA LEU A 176 18.83 -6.48 -21.88
C LEU A 176 18.65 -5.01 -22.28
N ASP A 177 17.78 -4.76 -23.27
CA ASP A 177 17.53 -3.45 -23.86
C ASP A 177 16.54 -2.64 -23.00
N TRP A 178 16.39 -1.35 -23.31
CA TRP A 178 15.49 -0.43 -22.64
C TRP A 178 14.04 -0.94 -22.62
N VAL A 179 13.60 -1.66 -23.66
CA VAL A 179 12.27 -2.28 -23.72
C VAL A 179 12.09 -3.30 -22.60
N LEU A 180 13.03 -4.23 -22.46
CA LEU A 180 12.96 -5.26 -21.44
C LEU A 180 13.10 -4.65 -20.03
N SER A 181 13.90 -3.60 -19.88
CA SER A 181 14.01 -2.83 -18.64
C SER A 181 12.66 -2.24 -18.20
N ILE A 182 11.84 -1.75 -19.13
CA ILE A 182 10.48 -1.29 -18.85
C ILE A 182 9.58 -2.43 -18.34
N ALA A 183 9.69 -3.63 -18.94
CA ALA A 183 8.93 -4.80 -18.51
C ALA A 183 9.27 -5.22 -17.06
N TYR A 184 10.52 -5.09 -16.62
CA TYR A 184 10.90 -5.37 -15.23
C TYR A 184 10.53 -4.23 -14.26
N ALA A 185 10.60 -2.97 -14.70
CA ALA A 185 10.38 -1.81 -13.83
C ALA A 185 8.89 -1.57 -13.49
N ILE A 186 7.99 -1.73 -14.46
CA ILE A 186 6.56 -1.40 -14.30
C ILE A 186 5.91 -2.13 -13.12
N PRO A 187 6.07 -3.45 -12.94
CA PRO A 187 5.44 -4.15 -11.83
C PRO A 187 5.95 -3.65 -10.48
N ILE A 188 7.26 -3.45 -10.34
CA ILE A 188 7.88 -2.93 -9.11
C ILE A 188 7.31 -1.57 -8.74
N LEU A 189 7.20 -0.68 -9.72
CA LEU A 189 6.61 0.65 -9.52
C LEU A 189 5.15 0.54 -9.10
N TYR A 190 4.38 -0.37 -9.68
CA TYR A 190 3.00 -0.61 -9.26
C TYR A 190 2.87 -1.09 -7.80
N PHE A 191 3.72 -2.04 -7.37
CA PHE A 191 3.77 -2.46 -5.95
C PHE A 191 4.09 -1.29 -5.03
N PHE A 192 5.03 -0.42 -5.43
CA PHE A 192 5.39 0.77 -4.68
C PHE A 192 4.22 1.77 -4.59
N GLY A 193 3.49 2.00 -5.68
CA GLY A 193 2.29 2.83 -5.71
C GLY A 193 1.20 2.29 -4.78
N ALA A 194 0.86 1.02 -4.90
CA ALA A 194 -0.13 0.36 -4.05
C ALA A 194 0.21 0.46 -2.56
N PHE A 195 1.46 0.19 -2.19
CA PHE A 195 1.94 0.33 -0.81
C PHE A 195 1.84 1.78 -0.32
N SER A 196 2.20 2.74 -1.17
CA SER A 196 2.15 4.16 -0.82
C SER A 196 0.73 4.65 -0.57
N HIS A 197 -0.25 4.23 -1.38
CA HIS A 197 -1.67 4.55 -1.16
C HIS A 197 -2.16 4.04 0.19
N ILE A 198 -1.82 2.79 0.56
CA ILE A 198 -2.20 2.21 1.86
C ILE A 198 -1.66 3.06 3.02
N LEU A 199 -0.39 3.48 2.95
CA LEU A 199 0.20 4.34 3.98
C LEU A 199 -0.46 5.71 4.04
N ALA A 200 -0.71 6.34 2.90
CA ALA A 200 -1.35 7.65 2.81
C ALA A 200 -2.77 7.63 3.40
N THR A 201 -3.56 6.60 3.11
CA THR A 201 -4.91 6.43 3.68
C THR A 201 -4.87 6.28 5.20
N LYS A 202 -3.94 5.47 5.74
CA LYS A 202 -3.78 5.31 7.20
C LYS A 202 -3.39 6.62 7.87
N LEU A 203 -2.48 7.38 7.26
CA LEU A 203 -2.08 8.68 7.76
C LEU A 203 -3.23 9.69 7.76
N GLY A 204 -4.07 9.67 6.71
CA GLY A 204 -5.29 10.46 6.62
C GLY A 204 -6.24 10.23 7.80
N ARG A 205 -6.44 8.99 8.22
CA ARG A 205 -7.25 8.66 9.41
C ARG A 205 -6.63 9.21 10.71
N HIS A 206 -5.31 9.09 10.89
CA HIS A 206 -4.64 9.64 12.07
C HIS A 206 -4.76 11.17 12.15
N ILE A 207 -4.64 11.85 11.00
CA ILE A 207 -4.87 13.30 10.89
C ILE A 207 -6.28 13.66 11.38
N ALA A 208 -7.31 12.94 10.91
CA ALA A 208 -8.69 13.19 11.32
C ALA A 208 -8.92 13.00 12.84
N ILE A 209 -8.25 12.03 13.46
CA ILE A 209 -8.33 11.81 14.91
C ILE A 209 -7.69 12.99 15.67
N ILE A 210 -6.54 13.49 15.21
CA ILE A 210 -5.88 14.64 15.83
C ILE A 210 -6.75 15.90 15.70
N GLU A 211 -7.33 16.13 14.52
CA GLU A 211 -8.26 17.23 14.26
C GLU A 211 -9.45 17.21 15.23
N LEU A 212 -10.09 16.05 15.40
CA LEU A 212 -11.21 15.88 16.32
C LEU A 212 -10.84 16.19 17.78
N VAL A 213 -9.64 15.77 18.23
CA VAL A 213 -9.18 16.05 19.61
C VAL A 213 -8.88 17.53 19.81
N ILE A 214 -8.29 18.19 18.82
CA ILE A 214 -8.04 19.65 18.84
C ILE A 214 -9.36 20.40 18.92
N GLU A 215 -10.34 20.04 18.08
CA GLU A 215 -11.67 20.67 18.08
C GLU A 215 -12.35 20.56 19.45
N LYS A 216 -12.37 19.36 20.04
CA LYS A 216 -12.92 19.14 21.39
C LYS A 216 -12.22 19.98 22.46
N LYS A 217 -10.90 20.10 22.40
CA LYS A 217 -10.12 20.91 23.35
C LYS A 217 -10.40 22.41 23.18
N LYS A 218 -10.54 22.91 21.95
CA LYS A 218 -10.88 24.32 21.68
C LYS A 218 -12.22 24.68 22.30
N VAL A 219 -13.23 23.83 22.13
CA VAL A 219 -14.56 24.03 22.75
C VAL A 219 -14.48 24.07 24.27
N GLN A 220 -13.71 23.16 24.90
CA GLN A 220 -13.52 23.13 26.36
C GLN A 220 -12.81 24.37 26.91
N VAL A 221 -11.78 24.86 26.21
CA VAL A 221 -11.07 26.09 26.60
C VAL A 221 -12.00 27.31 26.48
N HIS A 222 -12.86 27.34 25.46
CA HIS A 222 -13.82 28.42 25.27
C HIS A 222 -14.95 28.40 26.32
N SER A 223 -15.41 27.21 26.73
CA SER A 223 -16.44 27.06 27.77
C SER A 223 -15.95 27.30 29.20
N THR A 224 -14.63 27.31 29.43
CA THR A 224 -14.03 27.57 30.76
C THR A 224 -13.66 29.05 30.94
N ARG A 225 -13.66 29.84 29.85
CA ARG A 225 -13.34 31.28 29.86
C ARG A 225 -14.58 32.18 29.94
N ASN A 226 -15.78 31.62 29.77
CA ASN A 226 -17.07 32.27 29.96
C ASN A 226 -17.65 31.85 31.31
#